data_AF-A0A7W1ZQD1-F1
#
_entry.id   AF-A0A7W1ZQD1-F1
#
_cell.length_a   1.000
_cell.length_b   1.000
_cell.length_c   1.000
_cell.angle_alpha   90.00
_cell.angle_beta   90.00
_cell.angle_gamma   90.00
#
_symmetry.space_group_name_H-M   'P 1'
#
loop_
_entity.id
_entity.type
_entity.pdbx_description
1 polymer ?
#
loop_
_entity_poly.entity_id
_entity_poly.type
_entity_poly.pdbx_seq_one_letter_code
_entity_poly.pdbx_strand_id
1 'polypeptide(L)'
;MNSSLHRLITIEPPPIHLVAPGSLADWSRVETEVGARLPQDFKDYISVYGAGQWGDFFGVINPFYKWKHPQAQESWRAWMDLRLGGLEEMGRKYPQYTAPFRPHPASDGLLAFGYNDNGGTLCWQASGEPDSWRIVCLDGKLSEEYDAFDMTLTAFLAALLSEEISLRTFAPDFFPVRRPAFRPYTTE
;
A
#
# COMPACT_ATOMS: atom_id res chain seq x y z
N MET A 1 -6.08 20.56 3.41
CA MET A 1 -5.17 19.58 2.81
C MET A 1 -4.15 19.20 3.86
N ASN A 2 -3.96 17.90 4.13
CA ASN A 2 -2.98 17.43 5.11
C ASN A 2 -1.56 17.90 4.71
N SER A 3 -0.73 18.31 5.66
CA SER A 3 0.60 18.88 5.42
C SER A 3 1.53 17.89 4.68
N SER A 4 1.40 16.60 4.97
CA SER A 4 2.14 15.53 4.29
C SER A 4 1.77 15.40 2.81
N LEU A 5 0.49 15.48 2.47
CA LEU A 5 0.03 15.43 1.07
C LEU A 5 0.52 16.64 0.28
N HIS A 6 0.49 17.84 0.88
CA HIS A 6 1.04 19.04 0.23
C HIS A 6 2.54 18.90 -0.04
N ARG A 7 3.28 18.31 0.91
CA ARG A 7 4.69 17.99 0.72
C ARG A 7 4.88 16.99 -0.43
N LEU A 8 4.10 15.91 -0.47
CA LEU A 8 4.17 14.91 -1.54
C LEU A 8 3.92 15.55 -2.93
N ILE A 9 2.90 16.41 -3.06
CA ILE A 9 2.59 17.15 -4.29
C ILE A 9 3.74 18.07 -4.72
N THR A 10 4.45 18.66 -3.75
CA THR A 10 5.62 19.50 -4.03
C THR A 10 6.80 18.68 -4.57
N ILE A 11 6.98 17.46 -4.06
CA ILE A 11 8.06 16.54 -4.48
C ILE A 11 7.75 15.89 -5.83
N GLU A 12 6.49 15.49 -6.04
CA GLU A 12 6.01 14.87 -7.27
C GLU A 12 4.63 15.45 -7.61
N PRO A 13 4.52 16.36 -8.59
CA PRO A 13 3.24 16.90 -9.01
C PRO A 13 2.27 15.79 -9.46
N PRO A 14 0.96 15.91 -9.19
CA PRO A 14 -0.02 14.91 -9.62
C PRO A 14 -0.07 14.80 -11.15
N PRO A 15 -0.50 13.64 -11.69
CA PRO A 15 -0.63 13.46 -13.13
C PRO A 15 -1.71 14.39 -13.70
N ILE A 16 -1.50 14.86 -14.94
CA ILE A 16 -2.47 15.71 -15.66
C ILE A 16 -3.78 14.95 -15.88
N HIS A 17 -3.70 13.64 -16.14
CA HIS A 17 -4.84 12.77 -16.37
C HIS A 17 -4.91 11.72 -15.26
N LEU A 18 -5.91 11.86 -14.39
CA LEU A 18 -6.17 10.91 -13.31
C LEU A 18 -6.86 9.67 -13.85
N VAL A 19 -6.44 8.52 -13.35
CA VAL A 19 -7.09 7.24 -13.61
C VAL A 19 -7.76 6.77 -12.33
N ALA A 20 -9.06 6.49 -12.41
CA ALA A 20 -9.85 6.00 -11.28
C ALA A 20 -9.67 6.80 -9.97
N PRO A 21 -9.87 8.15 -9.96
CA PRO A 21 -9.73 8.94 -8.73
C PRO A 21 -10.81 8.61 -7.67
N GLY A 22 -11.81 7.81 -8.03
CA GLY A 22 -12.92 7.44 -7.17
C GLY A 22 -13.95 8.55 -6.98
N SER A 23 -14.93 8.28 -6.13
CA SER A 23 -15.85 9.30 -5.61
C SER A 23 -16.03 9.13 -4.10
N LEU A 24 -16.43 10.21 -3.41
CA LEU A 24 -16.70 10.18 -1.98
C LEU A 24 -17.81 9.17 -1.61
N ALA A 25 -18.78 8.97 -2.50
CA ALA A 25 -19.88 8.03 -2.28
C ALA A 25 -19.45 6.55 -2.34
N ASP A 26 -18.33 6.25 -3.02
CA ASP A 26 -17.89 4.87 -3.22
C ASP A 26 -17.08 4.32 -2.04
N TRP A 27 -16.51 5.18 -1.19
CA TRP A 27 -15.65 4.76 -0.08
C TRP A 27 -16.36 3.90 0.96
N SER A 28 -17.63 4.17 1.26
CA SER A 28 -18.40 3.35 2.21
C SER A 28 -18.52 1.89 1.73
N ARG A 29 -18.62 1.68 0.41
CA ARG A 29 -18.62 0.33 -0.18
C ARG A 29 -17.26 -0.33 -0.01
N VAL A 30 -16.18 0.39 -0.29
CA VAL A 30 -14.80 -0.10 -0.14
C VAL A 30 -14.50 -0.50 1.31
N GLU A 31 -14.85 0.35 2.28
CA GLU A 31 -14.65 0.07 3.71
C GLU A 31 -15.46 -1.14 4.18
N THR A 32 -16.67 -1.33 3.62
CA THR A 32 -17.49 -2.52 3.87
C THR A 32 -16.84 -3.79 3.29
N GLU A 33 -16.31 -3.73 2.08
CA GLU A 33 -15.60 -4.87 1.45
C GLU A 33 -14.33 -5.24 2.22
N VAL A 34 -13.52 -4.25 2.58
CA VAL A 34 -12.28 -4.43 3.35
C VAL A 34 -12.57 -4.90 4.78
N GLY A 35 -13.72 -4.50 5.33
CA GLY A 35 -14.15 -4.78 6.70
C GLY A 35 -13.55 -3.81 7.73
N ALA A 36 -13.06 -2.65 7.30
CA ALA A 36 -12.48 -1.63 8.17
C ALA A 36 -12.63 -0.22 7.60
N ARG A 37 -12.68 0.79 8.47
CA ARG A 37 -12.49 2.19 8.07
C ARG A 37 -11.05 2.38 7.58
N LEU A 38 -10.86 3.21 6.56
CA LEU A 38 -9.53 3.44 5.96
C LEU A 38 -8.97 4.82 6.36
N PRO A 39 -7.63 4.97 6.42
CA PRO A 39 -6.99 6.26 6.71
C PRO A 39 -7.48 7.36 5.74
N GLN A 40 -7.75 8.55 6.27
CA GLN A 40 -8.24 9.67 5.46
C GLN A 40 -7.19 10.12 4.43
N ASP A 41 -5.90 10.05 4.79
CA ASP A 41 -4.83 10.47 3.90
C ASP A 41 -4.67 9.55 2.68
N PHE A 42 -5.02 8.27 2.81
CA PHE A 42 -5.14 7.34 1.69
C PHE A 42 -6.25 7.75 0.72
N LYS A 43 -7.41 8.14 1.25
CA LYS A 43 -8.54 8.59 0.41
C LYS A 43 -8.21 9.89 -0.31
N ASP A 44 -7.54 10.81 0.38
CA ASP A 44 -7.05 12.06 -0.21
C ASP A 44 -5.97 11.78 -1.27
N TYR A 45 -5.04 10.86 -1.01
CA TYR A 45 -4.03 10.41 -1.97
C TYR A 45 -4.66 9.87 -3.26
N ILE A 46 -5.63 8.96 -3.16
CA ILE A 46 -6.32 8.38 -4.32
C ILE A 46 -7.04 9.47 -5.13
N SER A 47 -7.61 10.46 -4.45
CA SER A 47 -8.30 11.59 -5.11
C SER A 47 -7.34 12.51 -5.88
N VAL A 48 -6.06 12.57 -5.49
CA VAL A 48 -5.03 13.43 -6.09
C VAL A 48 -4.17 12.73 -7.12
N TYR A 49 -3.81 11.46 -6.92
CA TYR A 49 -2.92 10.70 -7.80
C TYR A 49 -3.66 9.67 -8.66
N GLY A 50 -4.83 9.21 -8.23
CA GLY A 50 -5.53 8.10 -8.90
C GLY A 50 -4.74 6.80 -8.82
N ALA A 51 -4.89 5.96 -9.85
CA ALA A 51 -4.25 4.66 -9.98
C ALA A 51 -2.94 4.78 -10.77
N GLY A 52 -1.87 4.20 -10.23
CA GLY A 52 -0.56 4.22 -10.86
C GLY A 52 0.51 3.53 -10.02
N GLN A 53 1.75 3.63 -10.49
CA GLN A 53 2.92 3.03 -9.87
C GLN A 53 3.96 4.10 -9.55
N TRP A 54 4.75 3.85 -8.50
CA TRP A 54 5.86 4.65 -8.06
C TRP A 54 7.20 4.00 -8.46
N GLY A 55 8.06 4.79 -9.09
CA GLY A 55 9.43 4.43 -9.46
C GLY A 55 9.54 3.23 -10.40
N ASP A 56 8.47 2.90 -11.14
CA ASP A 56 8.35 1.66 -11.92
C ASP A 56 8.65 0.39 -11.09
N PHE A 57 8.33 0.42 -9.78
CA PHE A 57 8.72 -0.63 -8.84
C PHE A 57 7.64 -1.02 -7.82
N PHE A 58 6.85 -0.06 -7.31
CA PHE A 58 5.85 -0.37 -6.28
C PHE A 58 4.55 0.39 -6.51
N GLY A 59 3.42 -0.21 -6.13
CA GLY A 59 2.09 0.33 -6.34
C GLY A 59 1.29 0.42 -5.04
N VAL A 60 0.41 1.40 -4.99
CA VAL A 60 -0.67 1.49 -3.98
C VAL A 60 -1.96 1.01 -4.65
N ILE A 61 -2.68 0.09 -4.01
CA ILE A 61 -3.95 -0.41 -4.49
C ILE A 61 -4.95 0.75 -4.54
N ASN A 62 -5.50 0.97 -5.72
CA ASN A 62 -6.62 1.87 -5.93
C ASN A 62 -7.90 1.02 -6.06
N PRO A 63 -8.86 1.13 -5.12
CA PRO A 63 -10.06 0.28 -5.11
C PRO A 63 -11.05 0.60 -6.24
N PHE A 64 -10.85 1.69 -6.98
CA PHE A 64 -11.69 2.10 -8.11
C PHE A 64 -11.08 1.71 -9.46
N TYR A 65 -9.85 1.20 -9.46
CA TYR A 65 -9.20 0.68 -10.64
C TYR A 65 -9.57 -0.79 -10.87
N LYS A 66 -9.84 -1.17 -12.11
CA LYS A 66 -10.23 -2.55 -12.45
C LYS A 66 -9.00 -3.44 -12.56
N TRP A 67 -8.65 -4.07 -11.44
CA TRP A 67 -7.53 -5.00 -11.37
C TRP A 67 -7.87 -6.36 -11.98
N LYS A 68 -7.15 -6.74 -13.04
CA LYS A 68 -7.24 -8.07 -13.64
C LYS A 68 -6.20 -9.00 -13.00
N HIS A 69 -6.48 -9.49 -11.79
CA HIS A 69 -5.62 -10.48 -11.14
C HIS A 69 -6.20 -11.90 -11.29
N PRO A 70 -5.46 -12.89 -11.82
CA PRO A 70 -5.98 -14.23 -12.11
C PRO A 70 -6.73 -14.91 -10.95
N GLN A 71 -6.27 -14.67 -9.72
CA GLN A 71 -6.80 -15.28 -8.49
C GLN A 71 -7.61 -14.31 -7.61
N ALA A 72 -7.68 -13.02 -7.97
CA ALA A 72 -8.31 -11.98 -7.15
C ALA A 72 -8.96 -10.91 -8.04
N GLN A 73 -9.75 -11.37 -9.02
CA GLN A 73 -10.35 -10.51 -10.04
C GLN A 73 -11.18 -9.40 -9.38
N GLU A 74 -10.76 -8.15 -9.57
CA GLU A 74 -11.43 -6.92 -9.14
C GLU A 74 -11.82 -6.82 -7.64
N SER A 75 -11.33 -7.71 -6.77
CA SER A 75 -11.59 -7.64 -5.32
C SER A 75 -10.32 -7.36 -4.55
N TRP A 76 -10.34 -6.24 -3.83
CA TRP A 76 -9.25 -5.90 -2.92
C TRP A 76 -9.21 -6.88 -1.74
N ARG A 77 -10.37 -7.31 -1.23
CA ARG A 77 -10.41 -8.33 -0.17
C ARG A 77 -9.74 -9.64 -0.59
N ALA A 78 -10.10 -10.18 -1.75
CA ALA A 78 -9.49 -11.41 -2.26
C ALA A 78 -7.98 -11.25 -2.48
N TRP A 79 -7.54 -10.07 -2.93
CA TRP A 79 -6.12 -9.78 -3.09
C TRP A 79 -5.38 -9.72 -1.74
N MET A 80 -5.96 -9.10 -0.71
CA MET A 80 -5.38 -9.11 0.63
C MET A 80 -5.26 -10.53 1.19
N ASP A 81 -6.30 -11.35 1.03
CA ASP A 81 -6.30 -12.74 1.49
C ASP A 81 -5.21 -13.56 0.78
N LEU A 82 -5.00 -13.33 -0.53
CA LEU A 82 -3.92 -13.97 -1.28
C LEU A 82 -2.53 -13.56 -0.77
N ARG A 83 -2.32 -12.26 -0.49
CA ARG A 83 -1.01 -11.72 -0.09
C ARG A 83 -0.65 -12.09 1.35
N LEU A 84 -1.64 -12.14 2.24
CA LEU A 84 -1.43 -12.34 3.68
C LEU A 84 -1.75 -13.76 4.15
N GLY A 85 -2.37 -14.61 3.33
CA GLY A 85 -2.71 -15.99 3.69
C GLY A 85 -1.51 -16.84 4.11
N GLY A 86 -0.31 -16.49 3.65
CA GLY A 86 0.94 -17.13 4.07
C GLY A 86 1.32 -16.89 5.54
N LEU A 87 0.83 -15.82 6.17
CA LEU A 87 1.17 -15.51 7.57
C LEU A 87 0.67 -16.59 8.54
N GLU A 88 -0.49 -17.20 8.27
CA GLU A 88 -1.08 -18.18 9.18
C GLU A 88 -0.76 -19.62 8.76
N GLU A 89 -1.02 -19.98 7.50
CA GLU A 89 -0.89 -21.37 7.06
C GLU A 89 0.56 -21.73 6.72
N MET A 90 1.26 -20.86 6.00
CA MET A 90 2.63 -21.14 5.55
C MET A 90 3.62 -21.01 6.71
N GLY A 91 3.42 -20.05 7.63
CA GLY A 91 4.23 -19.91 8.84
C GLY A 91 4.27 -21.15 9.74
N ARG A 92 3.22 -21.99 9.71
CA ARG A 92 3.19 -23.27 10.45
C ARG A 92 3.91 -24.40 9.72
N LYS A 93 3.96 -24.34 8.39
CA LYS A 93 4.47 -25.43 7.53
C LYS A 93 5.91 -25.21 7.07
N TYR A 94 6.35 -23.96 6.99
CA TYR A 94 7.55 -23.56 6.28
C TYR A 94 8.37 -22.57 7.14
N PRO A 95 9.59 -22.95 7.57
CA PRO A 95 10.42 -22.14 8.47
C PRO A 95 10.82 -20.75 7.96
N GLN A 96 10.64 -20.46 6.67
CA GLN A 96 10.98 -19.16 6.08
C GLN A 96 9.88 -18.09 6.20
N TYR A 97 8.66 -18.47 6.58
CA TYR A 97 7.52 -17.57 6.80
C TYR A 97 7.42 -17.21 8.28
N THR A 98 8.23 -16.26 8.73
CA THR A 98 8.45 -15.96 10.16
C THR A 98 7.91 -14.61 10.62
N ALA A 99 7.29 -13.82 9.74
CA ALA A 99 6.75 -12.52 10.09
C ALA A 99 5.78 -12.63 11.29
N PRO A 100 5.96 -11.84 12.36
CA PRO A 100 5.24 -11.99 13.63
C PRO A 100 3.85 -11.34 13.60
N PHE A 101 3.16 -11.40 12.46
CA PHE A 101 1.90 -10.71 12.21
C PHE A 101 0.76 -11.67 11.88
N ARG A 102 -0.47 -11.19 12.04
CA ARG A 102 -1.68 -11.87 11.59
C ARG A 102 -2.44 -10.99 10.60
N PRO A 103 -3.21 -11.58 9.67
CA PRO A 103 -4.12 -10.78 8.84
C PRO A 103 -5.28 -10.20 9.66
N HIS A 104 -5.77 -9.03 9.26
CA HIS A 104 -7.05 -8.49 9.75
C HIS A 104 -8.22 -9.45 9.38
N PRO A 105 -9.16 -9.78 10.30
CA PRO A 105 -9.59 -8.97 11.47
C PRO A 105 -9.00 -9.36 12.83
N ALA A 106 -7.86 -10.05 12.88
CA ALA A 106 -7.15 -10.22 14.15
C ALA A 106 -6.82 -8.84 14.76
N SER A 107 -6.78 -8.75 16.09
CA SER A 107 -6.31 -7.54 16.79
C SER A 107 -4.90 -7.20 16.31
N ASP A 108 -4.66 -5.92 16.00
CA ASP A 108 -3.40 -5.43 15.42
C ASP A 108 -3.01 -6.14 14.11
N GLY A 109 -4.00 -6.66 13.39
CA GLY A 109 -3.83 -7.40 12.15
C GLY A 109 -3.46 -6.51 10.97
N LEU A 110 -2.84 -7.11 9.96
CA LEU A 110 -2.40 -6.42 8.75
C LEU A 110 -3.53 -6.32 7.72
N LEU A 111 -3.64 -5.14 7.10
CA LEU A 111 -4.43 -4.86 5.90
C LEU A 111 -3.47 -4.48 4.77
N ALA A 112 -3.34 -5.31 3.75
CA ALA A 112 -2.45 -5.03 2.63
C ALA A 112 -3.04 -3.94 1.73
N PHE A 113 -2.24 -2.90 1.42
CA PHE A 113 -2.64 -1.77 0.58
C PHE A 113 -1.72 -1.51 -0.60
N GLY A 114 -0.58 -2.20 -0.67
CA GLY A 114 0.38 -1.99 -1.74
C GLY A 114 1.31 -3.16 -1.93
N TYR A 115 2.07 -3.10 -3.00
CA TYR A 115 3.01 -4.13 -3.40
C TYR A 115 4.26 -3.53 -4.00
N ASN A 116 5.35 -4.28 -3.99
CA ASN A 116 6.49 -4.03 -4.86
C ASN A 116 6.70 -5.21 -5.83
N ASP A 117 7.49 -4.97 -6.87
CA ASP A 117 7.72 -5.92 -7.96
C ASP A 117 8.60 -7.12 -7.55
N ASN A 118 9.23 -7.06 -6.36
CA ASN A 118 9.94 -8.19 -5.75
C ASN A 118 9.04 -9.09 -4.90
N GLY A 119 7.71 -8.90 -4.97
CA GLY A 119 6.74 -9.69 -4.23
C GLY A 119 6.49 -9.20 -2.80
N GLY A 120 7.18 -8.14 -2.34
CA GLY A 120 6.96 -7.54 -1.04
C GLY A 120 5.60 -6.84 -0.94
N THR A 121 5.03 -6.82 0.26
CA THR A 121 3.67 -6.33 0.52
C THR A 121 3.69 -5.18 1.52
N LEU A 122 3.07 -4.06 1.16
CA LEU A 122 2.88 -2.91 2.04
C LEU A 122 1.52 -3.05 2.72
N CYS A 123 1.51 -2.92 4.04
CA CYS A 123 0.36 -3.15 4.89
C CYS A 123 0.17 -2.01 5.89
N TRP A 124 -1.07 -1.73 6.25
CA TRP A 124 -1.37 -1.05 7.50
C TRP A 124 -1.51 -2.07 8.62
N GLN A 125 -0.94 -1.78 9.79
CA GLN A 125 -1.24 -2.51 11.01
C GLN A 125 -2.47 -1.87 11.68
N ALA A 126 -3.62 -2.52 11.54
CA ALA A 126 -4.93 -1.97 11.90
C ALA A 126 -5.19 -2.03 13.42
N SER A 127 -4.54 -1.12 14.15
CA SER A 127 -4.68 -0.95 15.59
C SER A 127 -5.26 0.42 15.93
N GLY A 128 -6.39 0.46 16.65
CA GLY A 128 -7.03 1.72 17.04
C GLY A 128 -7.56 2.52 15.85
N GLU A 129 -7.37 3.84 15.86
CA GLU A 129 -7.93 4.75 14.84
C GLU A 129 -7.16 4.66 13.50
N PRO A 130 -7.87 4.60 12.36
CA PRO A 130 -7.25 4.44 11.03
C PRO A 130 -6.12 5.42 10.71
N ASP A 131 -6.27 6.69 11.07
CA ASP A 131 -5.27 7.73 10.78
C ASP A 131 -3.96 7.57 11.59
N SER A 132 -3.94 6.64 12.55
CA SER A 132 -2.78 6.30 13.38
C SER A 132 -2.14 4.96 13.05
N TRP A 133 -2.67 4.23 12.05
CA TRP A 133 -2.14 2.93 11.68
C TRP A 133 -0.73 3.02 11.13
N ARG A 134 0.16 2.21 11.71
CA ARG A 134 1.53 2.03 11.26
C ARG A 134 1.58 1.37 9.88
N ILE A 135 2.54 1.76 9.06
CA ILE A 135 2.87 1.06 7.82
C ILE A 135 3.89 -0.04 8.12
N VAL A 136 3.61 -1.25 7.64
CA VAL A 136 4.49 -2.43 7.71
C VAL A 136 4.80 -2.88 6.28
N CYS A 137 6.07 -2.99 5.94
CA CYS A 137 6.53 -3.47 4.64
C CYS A 137 7.14 -4.85 4.83
N LEU A 138 6.48 -5.88 4.30
CA LEU A 138 6.93 -7.27 4.32
C LEU A 138 7.71 -7.60 3.05
N ASP A 139 8.71 -8.46 3.16
CA ASP A 139 9.35 -9.09 2.00
C ASP A 139 8.41 -10.10 1.29
N GLY A 140 8.83 -10.61 0.14
CA GLY A 140 8.04 -11.60 -0.61
C GLY A 140 7.95 -12.99 0.06
N LYS A 141 8.68 -13.22 1.16
CA LYS A 141 8.68 -14.47 1.92
C LYS A 141 7.87 -14.38 3.21
N LEU A 142 7.34 -13.20 3.54
CA LEU A 142 6.69 -12.92 4.82
C LEU A 142 7.59 -13.33 5.99
N SER A 143 8.85 -12.90 5.96
CA SER A 143 9.85 -13.21 6.98
C SER A 143 9.91 -12.15 8.09
N GLU A 144 10.76 -12.38 9.09
CA GLU A 144 11.10 -11.38 10.12
C GLU A 144 11.87 -10.17 9.57
N GLU A 145 12.33 -10.21 8.31
CA GLU A 145 12.89 -9.06 7.62
C GLU A 145 11.75 -8.16 7.10
N TYR A 146 11.30 -7.25 7.96
CA TYR A 146 10.29 -6.24 7.63
C TYR A 146 10.73 -4.85 8.08
N ASP A 147 10.10 -3.83 7.47
CA ASP A 147 10.23 -2.43 7.88
C ASP A 147 8.90 -1.94 8.46
N ALA A 148 8.97 -1.01 9.40
CA ALA A 148 7.81 -0.51 10.15
C ALA A 148 7.95 1.00 10.37
N PHE A 149 6.91 1.77 10.04
CA PHE A 149 6.93 3.22 10.10
C PHE A 149 5.64 3.78 10.72
N ASP A 150 5.79 4.57 11.79
CA ASP A 150 4.71 5.33 12.40
C ASP A 150 4.44 6.61 11.61
N MET A 151 3.95 6.43 10.37
CA MET A 151 3.70 7.50 9.41
C MET A 151 2.41 7.22 8.64
N THR A 152 1.72 8.30 8.26
CA THR A 152 0.63 8.25 7.27
C THR A 152 1.18 7.85 5.89
N LEU A 153 0.33 7.35 4.98
CA LEU A 153 0.76 6.96 3.62
C LEU A 153 1.46 8.11 2.90
N THR A 154 0.87 9.29 2.92
CA THR A 154 1.39 10.47 2.24
C THR A 154 2.72 10.95 2.85
N ALA A 155 2.90 10.82 4.17
CA ALA A 155 4.18 11.12 4.82
C ALA A 155 5.26 10.09 4.48
N PHE A 156 4.89 8.80 4.46
CA PHE A 156 5.76 7.70 4.05
C PHE A 156 6.24 7.88 2.60
N LEU A 157 5.33 8.16 1.66
CA LEU A 157 5.70 8.41 0.26
C LEU A 157 6.61 9.63 0.12
N ALA A 158 6.31 10.75 0.82
CA ALA A 158 7.16 11.93 0.77
C ALA A 158 8.57 11.66 1.31
N ALA A 159 8.68 10.95 2.44
CA ALA A 159 9.97 10.58 3.03
C ALA A 159 10.76 9.62 2.13
N LEU A 160 10.08 8.64 1.53
CA LEU A 160 10.69 7.68 0.60
C LEU A 160 11.25 8.37 -0.65
N LEU A 161 10.47 9.26 -1.26
CA LEU A 161 10.86 9.98 -2.48
C LEU A 161 11.92 11.07 -2.25
N SER A 162 12.06 11.53 -1.00
CA SER A 162 13.13 12.44 -0.57
C SER A 162 14.35 11.69 -0.01
N GLU A 163 14.34 10.36 -0.05
CA GLU A 163 15.43 9.50 0.46
C GLU A 163 15.74 9.72 1.96
N GLU A 164 14.75 10.19 2.71
CA GLU A 164 14.83 10.34 4.18
C GLU A 164 14.67 9.00 4.90
N ILE A 165 14.05 8.04 4.22
CA ILE A 165 13.92 6.65 4.64
C ILE A 165 14.37 5.72 3.52
N SER A 166 14.89 4.56 3.91
CA SER A 166 15.20 3.44 3.03
C SER A 166 14.59 2.17 3.61
N LEU A 167 14.07 1.29 2.75
CA LEU A 167 13.46 0.02 3.16
C LEU A 167 14.45 -1.11 2.93
N ARG A 168 14.62 -1.99 3.92
CA ARG A 168 15.38 -3.24 3.78
C ARG A 168 14.68 -4.21 2.82
N THR A 169 13.37 -4.12 2.75
CA THR A 169 12.52 -4.93 1.88
C THR A 169 12.49 -4.46 0.42
N PHE A 170 13.10 -3.31 0.10
CA PHE A 170 13.23 -2.80 -1.26
C PHE A 170 14.60 -3.15 -1.84
N ALA A 171 14.67 -3.37 -3.16
CA ALA A 171 15.96 -3.62 -3.79
C ALA A 171 16.84 -2.36 -3.77
N PRO A 172 18.17 -2.48 -3.59
CA PRO A 172 19.05 -1.33 -3.52
C PRO A 172 19.03 -0.44 -4.78
N ASP A 173 18.68 -0.99 -5.94
CA ASP A 173 18.61 -0.29 -7.23
C ASP A 173 17.32 0.53 -7.42
N PHE A 174 16.39 0.47 -6.47
CA PHE A 174 15.27 1.41 -6.40
C PHE A 174 15.75 2.86 -6.17
N PHE A 175 16.90 3.04 -5.52
CA PHE A 175 17.49 4.34 -5.23
C PHE A 175 18.68 4.66 -6.15
N PRO A 176 18.85 5.93 -6.59
CA PRO A 176 17.96 7.05 -6.36
C PRO A 176 16.66 6.94 -7.16
N VAL A 177 15.56 7.51 -6.64
CA VAL A 177 14.25 7.39 -7.27
C VAL A 177 14.22 8.13 -8.61
N ARG A 178 13.94 7.40 -9.70
CA ARG A 178 13.82 7.98 -11.05
C ARG A 178 12.61 8.93 -11.13
N ARG A 179 12.76 10.03 -11.88
CA ARG A 179 11.71 11.06 -12.05
C ARG A 179 11.18 11.11 -13.50
N PRO A 180 9.87 11.34 -13.73
CA PRO A 180 8.80 11.45 -12.72
C PRO A 180 8.66 10.15 -11.93
N ALA A 181 8.49 10.28 -10.61
CA ALA A 181 8.39 9.12 -9.74
C ALA A 181 7.03 8.44 -9.85
N PHE A 182 5.96 9.18 -10.16
CA PHE A 182 4.64 8.59 -10.34
C PHE A 182 4.30 8.41 -11.81
N ARG A 183 3.82 7.21 -12.16
CA ARG A 183 3.26 6.93 -13.48
C ARG A 183 1.81 6.46 -13.33
N PRO A 184 0.82 7.23 -13.82
CA PRO A 184 -0.55 6.74 -13.85
C PRO A 184 -0.65 5.52 -14.77
N TYR A 185 -1.54 4.58 -14.44
CA TYR A 185 -1.80 3.46 -15.35
C TYR A 185 -2.49 3.93 -16.63
N THR A 186 -2.43 3.10 -17.67
CA THR A 186 -3.19 3.33 -18.90
C THR A 186 -4.64 2.91 -18.70
N THR A 187 -5.59 3.72 -19.15
CA THR A 187 -6.98 3.30 -19.30
C THR A 187 -7.05 2.33 -20.49
N GLU A 188 -7.15 1.02 -20.22
CA GLU A 188 -7.54 0.03 -21.25
C GLU A 188 -9.00 0.22 -21.68
#